data_AF-A0A7S2CB28-F1
#
_entry.id   AF-A0A7S2CB28-F1
#
_cell.length_a   1.000
_cell.length_b   1.000
_cell.length_c   1.000
_cell.angle_alpha   90.00
_cell.angle_beta   90.00
_cell.angle_gamma   90.00
#
_symmetry.space_group_name_H-M   'P 1'
#
loop_
_entity.id
_entity.type
_entity.pdbx_description
1 polymer ?
#
loop_
_entity_poly.entity_id
_entity_poly.type
_entity_poly.pdbx_seq_one_letter_code
_entity_poly.pdbx_strand_id
1 'polypeptide(L)'
;WEWSMEKKRIHGAPLVIYQANMQEKDGGTILEKKQLVVQLLLGLSSYYTLTKAGDTLTDHRQHQGLMDQRQEYLDRICQELEEFQGHLIHFCVMAPGSGNLGAIVRNLKARNKWPLQKRWKVSLYSGSFNMRGMTSEDMGALKEMMSMSDHPLMDVAKFPFFGGKDFHKWTDSLTTFAMPSFASDLTSRFPHLASILKLFNDE
;
A
#
# COMPACT_ATOMS: atom_id res chain seq x y z
N TRP A 1 -6.35 -8.96 6.12
CA TRP A 1 -5.64 -10.11 5.52
C TRP A 1 -5.73 -11.33 6.43
N GLU A 2 -5.66 -11.16 7.76
CA GLU A 2 -5.90 -12.22 8.75
C GLU A 2 -7.19 -13.00 8.51
N TRP A 3 -8.32 -12.31 8.29
CA TRP A 3 -9.58 -12.99 7.92
C TRP A 3 -9.45 -13.87 6.67
N SER A 4 -8.66 -13.44 5.68
CA SER A 4 -8.37 -14.26 4.50
C SER A 4 -7.49 -15.47 4.85
N MET A 5 -6.56 -15.34 5.80
CA MET A 5 -5.80 -16.48 6.33
C MET A 5 -6.68 -17.46 7.10
N GLU A 6 -7.55 -16.98 7.99
CA GLU A 6 -8.51 -17.81 8.74
C GLU A 6 -9.40 -18.63 7.81
N LYS A 7 -9.80 -18.03 6.68
CA LYS A 7 -10.57 -18.68 5.62
C LYS A 7 -9.72 -19.47 4.62
N LYS A 8 -8.42 -19.63 4.87
CA LYS A 8 -7.44 -20.35 4.01
C LYS A 8 -7.44 -19.87 2.56
N ARG A 9 -7.69 -18.56 2.34
CA ARG A 9 -7.69 -17.91 1.02
C ARG A 9 -6.30 -17.36 0.64
N ILE A 10 -5.45 -17.11 1.62
CA ILE A 10 -4.04 -16.73 1.45
C ILE A 10 -3.20 -17.55 2.43
N HIS A 11 -1.92 -17.73 2.09
CA HIS A 11 -0.95 -18.42 2.93
C HIS A 11 0.13 -17.43 3.37
N GLY A 12 0.28 -17.23 4.67
CA GLY A 12 1.30 -16.35 5.26
C GLY A 12 0.91 -14.87 5.30
N ALA A 13 1.80 -14.09 5.91
CA ALA A 13 1.67 -12.65 6.01
C ALA A 13 1.78 -11.97 4.63
N PRO A 14 1.09 -10.85 4.40
CA PRO A 14 1.22 -10.10 3.16
C PRO A 14 2.58 -9.40 3.08
N LEU A 15 3.13 -9.32 1.87
CA LEU A 15 4.20 -8.38 1.55
C LEU A 15 3.60 -6.96 1.52
N VAL A 16 4.05 -6.09 2.43
CA VAL A 16 3.60 -4.70 2.52
C VAL A 16 4.71 -3.77 2.05
N ILE A 17 4.37 -2.89 1.11
CA ILE A 17 5.25 -1.83 0.60
C ILE A 17 4.61 -0.50 0.97
N TYR A 18 5.28 0.25 1.85
CA TYR A 18 4.92 1.59 2.25
C TYR A 18 5.73 2.61 1.45
N GLN A 19 5.08 3.69 1.02
CA GLN A 19 5.75 4.79 0.31
C GLN A 19 5.90 5.98 1.24
N ALA A 20 7.14 6.36 1.55
CA ALA A 20 7.46 7.55 2.33
C ALA A 20 7.55 8.78 1.41
N ASN A 21 6.86 9.85 1.79
CA ASN A 21 6.87 11.18 1.17
C ASN A 21 7.27 12.24 2.21
N MET A 22 8.57 12.33 2.48
CA MET A 22 9.12 13.28 3.47
C MET A 22 8.96 14.75 3.04
N GLN A 23 8.79 15.03 1.75
CA GLN A 23 8.63 16.39 1.21
C GLN A 23 7.29 17.02 1.59
N GLU A 24 6.24 16.20 1.73
CA GLU A 24 4.88 16.72 1.93
C GLU A 24 4.24 16.20 3.21
N LYS A 25 4.19 14.88 3.39
CA LYS A 25 3.22 14.22 4.30
C LYS A 25 3.85 13.44 5.44
N ASP A 26 5.14 13.14 5.35
CA ASP A 26 5.83 12.25 6.28
C ASP A 26 6.96 12.93 7.05
N GLY A 27 7.05 14.27 6.97
CA GLY A 27 7.99 15.04 7.78
C GLY A 27 7.71 15.00 9.28
N GLY A 28 8.68 15.47 10.07
CA GLY A 28 8.55 15.53 11.53
C GLY A 28 8.47 14.13 12.16
N THR A 29 7.35 13.84 12.84
CA THR A 29 7.09 12.54 13.49
C THR A 29 5.99 11.72 12.77
N ILE A 30 5.52 12.19 11.62
CA ILE A 30 4.36 11.61 10.95
C ILE A 30 4.69 10.23 10.39
N LEU A 31 5.90 10.04 9.84
CA LEU A 31 6.34 8.75 9.32
C LEU A 31 6.31 7.67 10.42
N GLU A 32 6.90 7.95 11.58
CA GLU A 32 6.98 7.04 12.72
C GLU A 32 5.58 6.69 13.24
N LYS A 33 4.69 7.67 13.31
CA LYS A 33 3.30 7.44 13.69
C LYS A 33 2.60 6.51 12.71
N LYS A 34 2.74 6.75 11.39
CA LYS A 34 2.16 5.88 10.36
C LYS A 34 2.75 4.47 10.43
N GLN A 35 4.06 4.35 10.64
CA GLN A 35 4.74 3.09 10.83
C GLN A 35 4.19 2.33 12.05
N LEU A 36 4.04 2.99 13.19
CA LEU A 36 3.47 2.39 14.39
C LEU A 36 2.00 1.99 14.20
N VAL A 37 1.19 2.83 13.54
CA VAL A 37 -0.19 2.51 13.17
C VAL A 37 -0.24 1.25 12.30
N VAL A 38 0.62 1.15 11.29
CA VAL A 38 0.68 -0.03 10.40
C VAL A 38 1.07 -1.29 11.18
N GLN A 39 2.09 -1.22 12.05
CA GLN A 39 2.51 -2.37 12.88
C GLN A 39 1.37 -2.85 13.79
N LEU A 40 0.68 -1.93 14.46
CA LEU A 40 -0.40 -2.26 15.38
C LEU A 40 -1.68 -2.72 14.65
N LEU A 41 -2.01 -2.13 13.50
CA LEU A 41 -3.19 -2.52 12.70
C LEU A 41 -3.00 -3.84 11.98
N LEU A 42 -1.80 -4.08 11.43
CA LEU A 42 -1.53 -5.25 10.61
C LEU A 42 -0.87 -6.36 11.41
N GLY A 43 -0.43 -6.15 12.65
CA GLY A 43 0.31 -7.17 13.41
C GLY A 43 1.60 -7.63 12.72
N LEU A 44 2.19 -6.80 11.86
CA LEU A 44 3.40 -7.13 11.10
C LEU A 44 4.63 -6.54 11.79
N SER A 45 5.65 -7.37 11.97
CA SER A 45 6.95 -6.97 12.53
C SER A 45 7.85 -6.28 11.50
N SER A 46 7.59 -6.47 10.20
CA SER A 46 8.42 -5.95 9.12
C SER A 46 7.61 -5.66 7.87
N TYR A 47 7.98 -4.59 7.17
CA TYR A 47 7.50 -4.20 5.85
C TYR A 47 8.53 -3.29 5.19
N TYR A 48 8.41 -3.11 3.88
CA TYR A 48 9.35 -2.31 3.11
C TYR A 48 8.92 -0.85 3.05
N THR A 49 9.82 0.09 3.32
CA THR A 49 9.55 1.54 3.17
C THR A 49 10.38 2.10 2.02
N LEU A 50 9.74 2.47 0.91
CA LEU A 50 10.40 3.06 -0.25
C LEU A 50 10.15 4.57 -0.31
N THR A 51 11.17 5.34 -0.66
CA THR A 51 10.99 6.73 -1.11
C THR A 51 10.47 6.76 -2.55
N LYS A 52 10.11 7.95 -3.04
CA LYS A 52 9.71 8.14 -4.44
C LYS A 52 10.84 7.70 -5.40
N ALA A 53 10.49 7.17 -6.57
CA ALA A 53 11.50 6.87 -7.59
C ALA A 53 12.16 8.17 -8.08
N GLY A 54 13.49 8.22 -8.06
CA GLY A 54 14.25 9.42 -8.42
C GLY A 54 14.17 10.54 -7.38
N ASP A 55 13.85 10.22 -6.13
CA ASP A 55 13.92 11.19 -5.02
C ASP A 55 15.37 11.69 -4.85
N THR A 56 15.52 13.00 -4.63
CA THR A 56 16.81 13.68 -4.51
C THR A 56 16.90 14.57 -3.26
N LEU A 57 15.88 14.53 -2.39
CA LEU A 57 15.87 15.35 -1.19
C LEU A 57 16.88 14.81 -0.17
N THR A 58 17.78 15.66 0.31
CA THR A 58 18.86 15.28 1.24
C THR A 58 18.78 15.99 2.59
N ASP A 59 17.73 16.79 2.81
CA ASP A 59 17.65 17.75 3.92
C ASP A 59 17.36 17.10 5.28
N HIS A 60 17.06 15.79 5.33
CA HIS A 60 16.71 15.08 6.56
C HIS A 60 17.46 13.75 6.67
N ARG A 61 18.17 13.52 7.79
CA ARG A 61 19.00 12.32 8.01
C ARG A 61 18.24 11.00 7.82
N GLN A 62 17.00 10.94 8.30
CA GLN A 62 16.17 9.75 8.14
C GLN A 62 15.75 9.53 6.68
N HIS A 63 15.54 10.62 5.93
CA HIS A 63 15.21 10.51 4.51
C HIS A 63 16.41 9.95 3.73
N GLN A 64 17.61 10.45 4.01
CA GLN A 64 18.83 9.90 3.43
C GLN A 64 18.97 8.40 3.73
N GLY A 65 18.75 7.98 4.98
CA GLY A 65 18.78 6.56 5.34
C GLY A 65 17.78 5.71 4.55
N LEU A 66 16.56 6.21 4.30
CA LEU A 66 15.58 5.52 3.46
C LEU A 66 15.98 5.49 1.98
N MET A 67 16.62 6.55 1.47
CA MET A 67 17.14 6.59 0.11
C MET A 67 18.28 5.58 -0.08
N ASP A 68 19.19 5.49 0.88
CA ASP A 68 20.32 4.55 0.87
C ASP A 68 19.83 3.09 0.90
N GLN A 69 18.77 2.80 1.66
CA GLN A 69 18.14 1.47 1.75
C GLN A 69 17.23 1.13 0.57
N ARG A 70 16.86 2.13 -0.25
CA ARG A 70 15.81 1.98 -1.26
C ARG A 70 16.10 0.85 -2.25
N GLN A 71 17.34 0.77 -2.75
CA GLN A 71 17.72 -0.26 -3.71
C GLN A 71 17.71 -1.66 -3.08
N GLU A 72 18.22 -1.78 -1.85
CA GLU A 72 18.17 -3.04 -1.09
C GLU A 72 16.73 -3.52 -0.89
N TYR A 73 15.81 -2.62 -0.52
CA TYR A 73 14.39 -2.98 -0.37
C TYR A 73 13.73 -3.37 -1.68
N LEU A 74 14.01 -2.65 -2.78
CA LEU A 74 13.54 -3.09 -4.09
C LEU A 74 14.05 -4.49 -4.44
N ASP A 75 15.31 -4.78 -4.12
CA ASP A 75 15.91 -6.06 -4.43
C ASP A 75 15.29 -7.21 -3.64
N ARG A 76 14.99 -6.97 -2.35
CA ARG A 76 14.26 -7.92 -1.49
C ARG A 76 12.81 -8.10 -1.91
N ILE A 77 12.10 -7.03 -2.28
CA ILE A 77 10.73 -7.12 -2.83
C ILE A 77 10.72 -7.98 -4.09
N CYS A 78 11.66 -7.76 -5.01
CA CYS A 78 11.76 -8.56 -6.23
C CYS A 78 12.07 -10.03 -5.89
N GLN A 79 12.99 -10.29 -4.95
CA GLN A 79 13.30 -11.63 -4.49
C GLN A 79 12.06 -12.35 -3.91
N GLU A 80 11.30 -11.71 -3.02
CA GLU A 80 10.07 -12.30 -2.47
C GLU A 80 9.03 -12.61 -3.55
N LEU A 81 8.90 -11.74 -4.55
CA LEU A 81 8.01 -11.97 -5.69
C LEU A 81 8.48 -13.14 -6.57
N GLU A 82 9.79 -13.29 -6.76
CA GLU A 82 10.39 -14.40 -7.50
C GLU A 82 10.23 -15.74 -6.77
N GLU A 83 10.42 -15.73 -5.45
CA GLU A 83 10.34 -16.91 -4.56
C GLU A 83 8.89 -17.29 -4.22
N PHE A 84 7.91 -16.46 -4.58
CA PHE A 84 6.49 -16.73 -4.32
C PHE A 84 6.04 -18.04 -4.97
N GLN A 85 5.71 -19.04 -4.14
CA GLN A 85 5.29 -20.38 -4.58
C GLN A 85 3.80 -20.48 -4.92
N GLY A 86 2.99 -19.50 -4.52
CA GLY A 86 1.57 -19.47 -4.86
C GLY A 86 1.35 -19.32 -6.38
N HIS A 87 0.14 -19.60 -6.85
CA HIS A 87 -0.23 -19.49 -8.26
C HIS A 87 -0.98 -18.19 -8.60
N LEU A 88 -1.41 -17.43 -7.58
CA LEU A 88 -2.19 -16.20 -7.70
C LEU A 88 -1.64 -15.14 -6.75
N ILE A 89 -1.30 -13.97 -7.29
CA ILE A 89 -0.89 -12.80 -6.52
C ILE A 89 -2.09 -11.87 -6.37
N HIS A 90 -2.52 -11.65 -5.13
CA HIS A 90 -3.49 -10.60 -4.80
C HIS A 90 -2.73 -9.30 -4.59
N PHE A 91 -2.76 -8.42 -5.59
CA PHE A 91 -2.04 -7.16 -5.57
C PHE A 91 -2.99 -6.00 -5.29
N CYS A 92 -2.79 -5.29 -4.18
CA CYS A 92 -3.66 -4.20 -3.76
C CYS A 92 -2.87 -2.88 -3.69
N VAL A 93 -3.28 -1.89 -4.49
CA VAL A 93 -2.68 -0.56 -4.53
C VAL A 93 -3.56 0.42 -3.78
N MET A 94 -3.17 0.72 -2.53
CA MET A 94 -3.91 1.62 -1.63
C MET A 94 -3.31 3.03 -1.53
N ALA A 95 -2.15 3.26 -2.13
CA ALA A 95 -1.43 4.53 -2.13
C ALA A 95 -0.89 4.85 -3.55
N PRO A 96 -0.51 6.11 -3.85
CA PRO A 96 0.16 6.43 -5.11
C PRO A 96 1.45 5.61 -5.30
N GLY A 97 1.68 5.12 -6.52
CA GLY A 97 2.88 4.32 -6.84
C GLY A 97 4.18 5.14 -6.76
N SER A 98 4.14 6.42 -7.16
CA SER A 98 5.29 7.33 -7.12
C SER A 98 6.54 6.77 -7.82
N GLY A 99 6.33 6.02 -8.90
CA GLY A 99 7.35 5.34 -9.72
C GLY A 99 7.86 4.02 -9.14
N ASN A 100 7.41 3.61 -7.95
CA ASN A 100 7.90 2.40 -7.31
C ASN A 100 7.35 1.13 -7.98
N LEU A 101 6.14 1.15 -8.55
CA LEU A 101 5.61 -0.01 -9.29
C LEU A 101 6.39 -0.21 -10.59
N GLY A 102 6.67 0.89 -11.29
CA GLY A 102 7.54 0.90 -12.46
C GLY A 102 8.94 0.35 -12.13
N ALA A 103 9.53 0.79 -11.01
CA ALA A 103 10.85 0.33 -10.58
C ALA A 103 10.89 -1.17 -10.24
N ILE A 104 9.87 -1.71 -9.58
CA ILE A 104 9.78 -3.15 -9.27
C ILE A 104 9.73 -3.97 -10.57
N VAL A 105 8.86 -3.61 -11.51
CA VAL A 105 8.76 -4.34 -12.79
C VAL A 105 10.07 -4.21 -13.59
N ARG A 106 10.71 -3.04 -13.59
CA ARG A 106 12.01 -2.84 -14.25
C ARG A 106 13.09 -3.75 -13.65
N ASN A 107 13.17 -3.85 -12.32
CA ASN A 107 14.14 -4.73 -11.66
C ASN A 107 13.87 -6.21 -11.97
N LEU A 108 12.60 -6.65 -11.96
CA LEU A 108 12.24 -8.01 -12.36
C LEU A 108 12.59 -8.30 -13.84
N LYS A 109 12.41 -7.33 -14.74
CA LYS A 109 12.85 -7.43 -16.15
C LYS A 109 14.36 -7.56 -16.27
N ALA A 110 15.12 -6.72 -15.56
CA ALA A 110 16.58 -6.76 -15.55
C ALA A 110 17.14 -8.11 -15.06
N ARG A 111 16.40 -8.80 -14.18
CA ARG A 111 16.72 -10.14 -13.67
C ARG A 111 16.25 -11.29 -14.57
N ASN A 112 15.61 -11.00 -15.71
CA ASN A 112 14.95 -11.98 -16.58
C ASN A 112 13.88 -12.82 -15.85
N LYS A 113 13.20 -12.22 -14.89
CA LYS A 113 12.13 -12.85 -14.10
C LYS A 113 10.73 -12.36 -14.46
N TRP A 114 10.65 -11.29 -15.24
CA TRP A 114 9.39 -10.76 -15.76
C TRP A 114 9.10 -11.28 -17.18
N PRO A 115 7.87 -11.71 -17.49
CA PRO A 115 6.72 -11.78 -16.59
C PRO A 115 6.86 -12.88 -15.54
N LEU A 116 6.38 -12.60 -14.32
CA LEU A 116 6.22 -13.66 -13.31
C LEU A 116 5.17 -14.65 -13.85
N GLN A 117 5.50 -15.94 -13.90
CA GLN A 117 4.60 -17.01 -14.37
C GLN A 117 3.51 -17.31 -13.33
N LYS A 118 2.70 -16.28 -13.01
CA LYS A 118 1.71 -16.23 -11.93
C LYS A 118 0.47 -15.49 -12.43
N ARG A 119 -0.70 -15.86 -11.94
CA ARG A 119 -1.92 -15.07 -12.17
C ARG A 119 -1.93 -13.85 -11.26
N TRP A 120 -2.55 -12.77 -11.73
CA TRP A 120 -2.70 -11.54 -10.98
C TRP A 120 -4.17 -11.27 -10.70
N LYS A 121 -4.46 -10.78 -9.50
CA LYS A 121 -5.74 -10.17 -9.16
C LYS A 121 -5.44 -8.80 -8.57
N VAL A 122 -5.71 -7.75 -9.33
CA VAL A 122 -5.34 -6.39 -8.97
C VAL A 122 -6.55 -5.62 -8.44
N SER A 123 -6.37 -5.02 -7.27
CA SER A 123 -7.27 -4.02 -6.71
C SER A 123 -6.54 -2.68 -6.61
N LEU A 124 -7.19 -1.59 -7.02
CA LEU A 124 -6.62 -0.25 -7.03
C LEU A 124 -7.59 0.70 -6.34
N TYR A 125 -7.09 1.51 -5.40
CA TYR A 125 -7.83 2.66 -4.91
C TYR A 125 -7.59 3.85 -5.86
N SER A 126 -8.52 4.08 -6.80
CA SER A 126 -8.42 5.13 -7.82
C SER A 126 -8.71 6.56 -7.34
N GLY A 127 -8.67 6.81 -6.02
CA GLY A 127 -8.88 8.15 -5.47
C GLY A 127 -7.95 9.19 -6.12
N SER A 128 -8.43 10.43 -6.27
CA SER A 128 -7.71 11.48 -7.02
C SER A 128 -6.30 11.75 -6.50
N PHE A 129 -6.07 11.60 -5.20
CA PHE A 129 -4.72 11.68 -4.62
C PHE A 129 -3.82 10.54 -5.11
N ASN A 130 -4.30 9.29 -5.09
CA ASN A 130 -3.56 8.12 -5.54
C ASN A 130 -3.23 8.20 -7.03
N MET A 131 -4.21 8.53 -7.87
CA MET A 131 -4.01 8.56 -9.32
C MET A 131 -3.05 9.68 -9.75
N ARG A 132 -3.06 10.84 -9.08
CA ARG A 132 -2.12 11.94 -9.38
C ARG A 132 -0.66 11.57 -9.12
N GLY A 133 -0.39 10.70 -8.15
CA GLY A 133 0.97 10.23 -7.84
C GLY A 133 1.39 8.97 -8.60
N MET A 134 0.57 8.45 -9.52
CA MET A 134 0.97 7.36 -10.41
C MET A 134 1.77 7.91 -11.59
N THR A 135 2.99 7.42 -11.79
CA THR A 135 3.78 7.78 -12.97
C THR A 135 3.30 6.99 -14.20
N SER A 136 3.74 7.40 -15.40
CA SER A 136 3.52 6.62 -16.62
C SER A 136 4.11 5.20 -16.51
N GLU A 137 5.23 5.04 -15.79
CA GLU A 137 5.86 3.76 -15.55
C GLU A 137 5.04 2.87 -14.61
N ASP A 138 4.44 3.45 -13.56
CA ASP A 138 3.52 2.71 -12.69
C ASP A 138 2.29 2.23 -13.46
N MET A 139 1.71 3.09 -14.30
CA MET A 139 0.56 2.73 -15.13
C MET A 139 0.93 1.69 -16.19
N GLY A 140 2.13 1.76 -16.75
CA GLY A 140 2.68 0.73 -17.64
C GLY A 140 2.83 -0.62 -16.93
N ALA A 141 3.42 -0.63 -15.73
CA ALA A 141 3.55 -1.81 -14.89
C ALA A 141 2.19 -2.45 -14.56
N LEU A 142 1.21 -1.64 -14.16
CA LEU A 142 -0.17 -2.10 -13.91
C LEU A 142 -0.82 -2.68 -15.17
N LYS A 143 -0.65 -2.03 -16.32
CA LYS A 143 -1.16 -2.53 -17.60
C LYS A 143 -0.55 -3.90 -17.95
N GLU A 144 0.76 -4.06 -17.74
CA GLU A 144 1.43 -5.34 -17.95
C GLU A 144 0.90 -6.42 -16.99
N MET A 145 0.80 -6.12 -15.69
CA MET A 145 0.18 -7.03 -14.70
C MET A 145 -1.23 -7.46 -15.12
N MET A 146 -2.06 -6.51 -15.55
CA MET A 146 -3.42 -6.77 -15.97
C MET A 146 -3.52 -7.59 -17.27
N SER A 147 -2.54 -7.50 -18.17
CA SER A 147 -2.50 -8.35 -19.37
C SER A 147 -2.30 -9.83 -19.05
N MET A 148 -1.80 -10.15 -17.85
CA MET A 148 -1.62 -11.51 -17.32
C MET A 148 -2.72 -11.90 -16.31
N SER A 149 -3.71 -11.03 -16.11
CA SER A 149 -4.82 -11.22 -15.18
C SER A 149 -6.01 -11.81 -15.94
N ASP A 150 -6.59 -12.89 -15.39
CA ASP A 150 -7.91 -13.41 -15.77
C ASP A 150 -9.05 -12.73 -14.99
N HIS A 151 -8.71 -11.82 -14.07
CA HIS A 151 -9.65 -11.00 -13.31
C HIS A 151 -9.70 -9.56 -13.85
N PRO A 152 -10.88 -8.90 -13.82
CA PRO A 152 -10.94 -7.48 -14.10
C PRO A 152 -10.19 -6.68 -13.02
N LEU A 153 -9.67 -5.50 -13.39
CA LEU A 153 -9.12 -4.55 -12.43
C LEU A 153 -10.25 -4.08 -11.52
N MET A 154 -10.11 -4.30 -10.22
CA MET A 154 -11.12 -3.89 -9.25
C MET A 154 -10.77 -2.52 -8.68
N ASP A 155 -11.63 -1.55 -8.91
CA ASP A 155 -11.53 -0.26 -8.21
C ASP A 155 -12.16 -0.39 -6.81
N VAL A 156 -11.41 0.00 -5.78
CA VAL A 156 -11.88 0.04 -4.39
C VAL A 156 -12.11 1.47 -3.91
N ALA A 157 -12.00 2.47 -4.79
CA ALA A 157 -12.34 3.84 -4.47
C ALA A 157 -13.86 4.02 -4.34
N LYS A 158 -14.26 4.53 -3.17
CA LYS A 158 -15.64 4.92 -2.90
C LYS A 158 -16.07 6.14 -3.72
N PHE A 159 -15.21 7.15 -3.82
CA PHE A 159 -15.59 8.50 -4.25
C PHE A 159 -16.20 8.56 -5.67
N PRO A 160 -15.61 7.91 -6.69
CA PRO A 160 -16.21 7.89 -8.03
C PRO A 160 -17.59 7.21 -8.07
N PHE A 161 -17.75 6.13 -7.29
CA PHE A 161 -18.98 5.34 -7.28
C PHE A 161 -20.20 6.13 -6.76
N PHE A 162 -20.00 7.01 -5.78
CA PHE A 162 -21.09 7.78 -5.19
C PHE A 162 -21.36 9.14 -5.85
N GLY A 163 -20.81 9.40 -7.04
CA GLY A 163 -21.06 10.65 -7.78
C GLY A 163 -19.97 11.70 -7.66
N GLY A 164 -18.83 11.37 -7.05
CA GLY A 164 -17.69 12.26 -6.97
C GLY A 164 -18.03 13.55 -6.21
N LYS A 165 -18.02 14.70 -6.90
CA LYS A 165 -18.39 16.01 -6.32
C LYS A 165 -19.90 16.20 -6.18
N ASP A 166 -20.69 15.47 -6.97
CA ASP A 166 -22.15 15.58 -7.05
C ASP A 166 -22.84 14.46 -6.24
N PHE A 167 -22.13 13.92 -5.24
CA PHE A 167 -22.65 12.84 -4.41
C PHE A 167 -23.86 13.26 -3.58
N HIS A 168 -24.76 12.31 -3.32
CA HIS A 168 -25.92 12.58 -2.47
C HIS A 168 -25.50 12.76 -1.00
N LYS A 169 -26.04 13.74 -0.27
CA LYS A 169 -25.64 14.02 1.13
C LYS A 169 -25.70 12.81 2.07
N TRP A 170 -26.58 11.84 1.82
CA TRP A 170 -26.66 10.60 2.61
C TRP A 170 -25.47 9.66 2.42
N THR A 171 -24.73 9.80 1.32
CA THR A 171 -23.57 8.97 1.03
C THR A 171 -22.27 9.60 1.53
N ASP A 172 -22.33 10.83 2.06
CA ASP A 172 -21.18 11.55 2.62
C ASP A 172 -20.50 10.72 3.73
N SER A 173 -21.30 10.29 4.71
CA SER A 173 -20.84 9.58 5.90
C SER A 173 -20.55 8.10 5.69
N LEU A 174 -20.87 7.54 4.50
CA LEU A 174 -20.56 6.13 4.19
C LEU A 174 -19.06 5.87 3.96
N THR A 175 -18.18 6.76 4.41
CA THR A 175 -16.72 6.67 4.21
C THR A 175 -16.10 5.56 5.05
N THR A 176 -16.67 5.31 6.24
CA THR A 176 -16.19 4.28 7.15
C THR A 176 -17.37 3.57 7.78
N PHE A 177 -17.56 2.30 7.45
CA PHE A 177 -18.50 1.44 8.18
C PHE A 177 -17.78 0.85 9.39
N ALA A 178 -18.17 1.29 10.58
CA ALA A 178 -17.75 0.69 11.83
C ALA A 178 -18.99 0.28 12.63
N MET A 179 -18.92 -0.85 13.32
CA MET A 179 -19.96 -1.24 14.26
C MET A 179 -20.05 -0.18 15.37
N PRO A 180 -21.23 0.10 15.95
CA PRO A 180 -21.34 1.03 17.08
C PRO A 180 -20.43 0.67 18.26
N SER A 181 -20.14 -0.62 18.45
CA SER A 181 -19.23 -1.11 19.49
C SER A 181 -17.75 -0.97 19.15
N PHE A 182 -17.38 -0.64 17.91
CA PHE A 182 -16.01 -0.69 17.41
C PHE A 182 -15.01 0.04 18.31
N ALA A 183 -15.31 1.29 18.69
CA ALA A 183 -14.41 2.07 19.53
C ALA A 183 -14.22 1.46 20.93
N SER A 184 -15.30 0.96 21.53
CA SER A 184 -15.25 0.29 22.84
C SER A 184 -14.47 -1.02 22.77
N ASP A 185 -14.75 -1.85 21.76
CA ASP A 185 -14.08 -3.13 21.54
C ASP A 185 -12.59 -2.94 21.25
N LEU A 186 -12.24 -1.96 20.42
CA LEU A 186 -10.86 -1.62 20.08
C LEU A 186 -10.09 -1.15 21.32
N THR A 187 -10.68 -0.26 22.11
CA THR A 187 -10.06 0.27 23.34
C THR A 187 -9.83 -0.85 24.36
N SER A 188 -10.80 -1.76 24.51
CA SER A 188 -10.70 -2.86 25.48
C SER A 188 -9.71 -3.94 25.05
N ARG A 189 -9.62 -4.27 23.75
CA ARG A 189 -8.81 -5.40 23.26
C ARG A 189 -7.43 -4.98 22.78
N PHE A 190 -7.33 -3.78 22.22
CA PHE A 190 -6.11 -3.24 21.62
C PHE A 190 -5.88 -1.78 22.04
N PRO A 191 -5.67 -1.52 23.35
CA PRO A 191 -5.60 -0.16 23.89
C PRO A 191 -4.53 0.70 23.22
N HIS A 192 -3.35 0.14 22.94
CA HIS A 192 -2.27 0.85 22.24
C HIS A 192 -2.66 1.28 20.82
N LEU A 193 -3.40 0.43 20.09
CA LEU A 193 -3.90 0.74 18.77
C LEU A 193 -4.95 1.86 18.83
N ALA A 194 -5.86 1.81 19.81
CA ALA A 194 -6.82 2.87 20.04
C ALA A 194 -6.13 4.20 20.35
N SER A 195 -5.11 4.20 21.22
CA SER A 195 -4.34 5.40 21.57
C SER A 195 -3.61 6.00 20.37
N ILE A 196 -2.92 5.19 19.55
CA ILE A 196 -2.19 5.73 18.39
C ILE A 196 -3.14 6.25 17.31
N LEU A 197 -4.29 5.59 17.10
CA LEU A 197 -5.29 6.08 16.14
C LEU A 197 -5.92 7.39 16.60
N LYS A 198 -6.15 7.56 17.91
CA LYS A 198 -6.62 8.82 18.47
C LYS A 198 -5.58 9.93 18.26
N LEU A 199 -4.32 9.67 18.63
CA LEU A 199 -3.22 10.60 18.43
C LEU A 199 -3.05 10.99 16.95
N PHE A 200 -3.19 10.03 16.04
CA PHE A 200 -3.03 10.27 14.61
C PHE A 200 -4.17 11.09 13.98
N ASN A 201 -5.38 11.06 14.56
CA ASN A 201 -6.54 11.80 14.04
C ASN A 201 -6.75 13.16 14.71
N ASP A 202 -6.13 13.40 15.87
CA ASP A 202 -6.27 14.66 16.62
C ASP A 202 -5.28 15.75 16.16
N GLU A 203 -4.32 15.41 15.30
CA GLU A 203 -3.37 16.31 14.63
C GLU A 203 -3.84 16.70 13.23
#